data_AF-A0A9W9LI27-F1
#
_entry.id   AF-A0A9W9LI27-F1
#
_cell.length_a   1.000
_cell.length_b   1.000
_cell.length_c   1.000
_cell.angle_alpha   90.00
_cell.angle_beta   90.00
_cell.angle_gamma   90.00
#
_symmetry.space_group_name_H-M   'P 1'
#
loop_
_entity.id
_entity.type
_entity.pdbx_description
1 polymer ?
#
loop_
_entity_poly.entity_id
_entity_poly.type
_entity_poly.pdbx_seq_one_letter_code
_entity_poly.pdbx_strand_id
1 'polypeptide(L)'
;MPPILRRPMPPIDELAPGLSVMRLEGLEDWTTAVKTETLTSIADDMQATLWCISRHLRCGNLNETNTKPIEDMIRIIHGPVIKKSRRMKRKIRRLQKLSNWFRTEQRQLLDEAETMVTIYKATFETLDQNTRGLREELERVKAERDLLQHQVASQDKGANILENHMEKDKIAGGDRHERQVRQA
;
A
#
# COMPACT_ATOMS: atom_id res chain seq x y z
N MET A 1 -76.62 -11.70 -35.91
CA MET A 1 -75.45 -10.80 -35.88
C MET A 1 -74.43 -11.32 -36.89
N PRO A 2 -73.98 -10.52 -37.86
CA PRO A 2 -72.99 -10.98 -38.83
C PRO A 2 -71.61 -11.11 -38.17
N PRO A 3 -70.79 -12.10 -38.59
CA PRO A 3 -69.44 -12.27 -38.07
C PRO A 3 -68.53 -11.13 -38.52
N ILE A 4 -67.83 -10.52 -37.56
CA ILE A 4 -66.81 -9.50 -37.82
C ILE A 4 -65.63 -10.19 -38.51
N LEU A 5 -65.49 -9.97 -39.82
CA LEU A 5 -64.33 -10.37 -40.60
C LEU A 5 -63.09 -9.66 -40.03
N ARG A 6 -62.28 -10.40 -39.25
CA ARG A 6 -60.99 -9.91 -38.76
C ARG A 6 -60.06 -9.73 -39.96
N ARG A 7 -59.67 -8.49 -40.24
CA ARG A 7 -58.60 -8.22 -41.20
C ARG A 7 -57.30 -8.83 -40.67
N PRO A 8 -56.47 -9.46 -41.54
CA PRO A 8 -55.13 -9.90 -41.17
C PRO A 8 -54.32 -8.67 -40.71
N MET A 9 -53.66 -8.80 -39.55
CA MET A 9 -52.74 -7.79 -39.05
C MET A 9 -51.47 -7.83 -39.93
N PRO A 10 -50.97 -6.69 -40.43
CA PRO A 10 -49.77 -6.67 -41.25
C PRO A 10 -48.54 -7.15 -40.47
N PRO A 11 -47.50 -7.68 -41.15
CA PRO A 11 -46.25 -8.07 -40.52
C PRO A 11 -45.62 -6.88 -39.75
N ILE A 12 -45.00 -7.18 -38.60
CA ILE A 12 -44.41 -6.17 -37.70
C ILE A 12 -43.34 -5.31 -38.40
N ASP A 13 -42.75 -5.82 -39.49
CA ASP A 13 -41.70 -5.15 -40.26
C ASP A 13 -42.23 -4.06 -41.23
N GLU A 14 -43.55 -3.90 -41.36
CA GLU A 14 -44.21 -2.94 -42.27
C GLU A 14 -44.93 -1.78 -41.54
N LEU A 15 -44.72 -1.61 -40.23
CA LEU A 15 -45.24 -0.45 -39.52
C LEU A 15 -44.34 0.77 -39.76
N ALA A 16 -44.91 1.81 -40.38
CA ALA A 16 -44.26 3.12 -40.49
C ALA A 16 -43.77 3.60 -39.10
N PRO A 17 -42.59 4.22 -38.99
CA PRO A 17 -42.08 4.73 -37.73
C PRO A 17 -43.12 5.64 -37.06
N GLY A 18 -43.41 5.40 -35.79
CA GLY A 18 -44.28 6.27 -35.01
C GLY A 18 -43.68 7.66 -34.83
N LEU A 19 -44.52 8.66 -34.54
CA LEU A 19 -44.12 10.06 -34.37
C LEU A 19 -42.94 10.24 -33.38
N SER A 20 -42.91 9.46 -32.30
CA SER A 20 -41.83 9.50 -31.30
C SER A 20 -40.48 8.99 -31.83
N VAL A 21 -40.47 8.07 -32.80
CA VAL A 21 -39.23 7.56 -33.42
C VAL A 21 -38.66 8.60 -34.38
N MET A 22 -39.52 9.25 -35.18
CA MET A 22 -39.10 10.35 -36.07
C MET A 22 -38.55 11.53 -35.27
N ARG A 23 -39.14 11.81 -34.09
CA ARG A 23 -38.63 12.83 -33.18
C ARG A 23 -37.24 12.55 -32.65
N LEU A 24 -36.72 11.31 -32.72
CA LEU A 24 -35.38 10.92 -32.26
C LEU A 24 -34.34 10.88 -33.39
N GLU A 25 -34.70 11.26 -34.62
CA GLU A 25 -33.75 11.36 -35.74
C GLU A 25 -32.70 12.44 -35.46
N GLY A 26 -31.41 12.10 -35.63
CA GLY A 26 -30.31 13.02 -35.36
C GLY A 26 -29.96 13.18 -33.87
N LEU A 27 -30.39 12.24 -33.01
CA LEU A 27 -30.09 12.26 -31.57
C LEU A 27 -28.58 12.43 -31.28
N GLU A 28 -27.68 11.96 -32.14
CA GLU A 28 -26.23 12.03 -31.91
C GLU A 28 -25.71 13.48 -31.89
N ASP A 29 -26.22 14.31 -32.81
CA ASP A 29 -25.75 15.68 -33.07
C ASP A 29 -26.33 16.74 -32.12
N TRP A 30 -27.33 16.37 -31.32
CA TRP A 30 -27.97 17.31 -30.41
C TRP A 30 -27.13 17.66 -29.19
N THR A 31 -27.31 18.87 -28.68
CA THR A 31 -26.77 19.29 -27.38
C THR A 31 -27.46 18.54 -26.24
N THR A 32 -26.80 18.45 -25.08
CA THR A 32 -27.37 17.79 -23.88
C THR A 32 -28.70 18.41 -23.45
N ALA A 33 -28.86 19.74 -23.61
CA ALA A 33 -30.10 20.43 -23.28
C ALA A 33 -31.26 19.97 -24.18
N VAL A 34 -31.06 19.97 -25.50
CA VAL A 34 -32.07 19.54 -26.48
C VAL A 34 -32.40 18.06 -26.32
N LYS A 35 -31.40 17.21 -26.06
CA LYS A 35 -31.60 15.79 -25.70
C LYS A 35 -32.52 15.64 -24.50
N THR A 36 -32.25 16.40 -23.44
CA THR A 36 -33.00 16.29 -22.18
C THR A 36 -34.44 16.76 -22.38
N GLU A 37 -34.64 17.91 -23.01
CA GLU A 37 -35.97 18.48 -23.28
C GLU A 37 -36.81 17.55 -24.17
N THR A 38 -36.25 17.07 -25.28
CA THR A 38 -36.95 16.17 -26.21
C THR A 38 -37.29 14.84 -25.56
N LEU A 39 -36.35 14.23 -24.84
CA LEU A 39 -36.61 12.97 -24.11
C LEU A 39 -37.64 13.16 -22.99
N THR A 40 -37.66 14.31 -22.32
CA THR A 40 -38.67 14.64 -21.30
C THR A 40 -40.06 14.71 -21.94
N SER A 41 -40.22 15.45 -23.03
CA SER A 41 -41.51 15.53 -23.73
C SER A 41 -41.99 14.16 -24.23
N ILE A 42 -41.10 13.33 -24.77
CA ILE A 42 -41.45 11.95 -25.17
C ILE A 42 -41.88 11.12 -23.95
N ALA A 43 -41.18 11.25 -22.82
CA ALA A 43 -41.53 10.54 -21.59
C ALA A 43 -42.91 10.96 -21.07
N ASP A 44 -43.24 12.26 -21.13
CA ASP A 44 -44.56 12.79 -20.75
C ASP A 44 -45.66 12.19 -21.64
N ASP A 45 -45.46 12.15 -22.96
CA ASP A 45 -46.39 11.54 -23.92
C ASP A 45 -46.61 10.04 -23.63
N MET A 46 -45.51 9.31 -23.35
CA MET A 46 -45.57 7.90 -22.97
C MET A 46 -46.30 7.70 -21.63
N GLN A 47 -46.07 8.57 -20.65
CA GLN A 47 -46.73 8.52 -19.35
C GLN A 47 -48.24 8.77 -19.48
N ALA A 48 -48.64 9.78 -20.25
CA ALA A 48 -50.05 10.06 -20.54
C ALA A 48 -50.71 8.86 -21.25
N THR A 49 -50.01 8.27 -22.22
CA THR A 49 -50.47 7.07 -22.94
C THR A 49 -50.67 5.88 -21.98
N LEU A 50 -49.69 5.58 -21.14
CA LEU A 50 -49.77 4.50 -20.15
C LEU A 50 -50.87 4.75 -19.12
N TRP A 51 -51.10 6.01 -18.72
CA TRP A 51 -52.20 6.39 -17.84
C TRP A 51 -53.56 6.10 -18.47
N CYS A 52 -53.75 6.48 -19.73
CA CYS A 52 -54.96 6.17 -20.49
C CYS A 52 -55.19 4.65 -20.60
N ILE A 53 -54.16 3.89 -20.96
CA ILE A 53 -54.23 2.42 -21.04
C ILE A 53 -54.60 1.83 -19.68
N SER A 54 -53.98 2.28 -18.59
CA SER A 54 -54.30 1.84 -17.23
C SER A 54 -55.77 2.09 -16.87
N ARG A 55 -56.32 3.25 -17.26
CA ARG A 55 -57.74 3.54 -17.10
C ARG A 55 -58.61 2.56 -17.87
N HIS A 56 -58.31 2.28 -19.14
CA HIS A 56 -59.06 1.32 -19.95
C HIS A 56 -58.96 -0.12 -19.42
N LEU A 57 -57.80 -0.51 -18.88
CA LEU A 57 -57.59 -1.80 -18.23
C LEU A 57 -58.49 -1.96 -16.99
N ARG A 58 -58.55 -0.93 -16.12
CA ARG A 58 -59.42 -0.94 -14.93
C ARG A 58 -60.90 -1.05 -15.27
N CYS A 59 -61.32 -0.46 -16.40
CA CYS A 59 -62.68 -0.57 -16.90
C CYS A 59 -62.99 -1.91 -17.59
N GLY A 60 -62.02 -2.83 -17.69
CA GLY A 60 -62.19 -4.12 -18.37
C GLY A 60 -62.23 -4.01 -19.91
N ASN A 61 -61.86 -2.86 -20.48
CA ASN A 61 -61.88 -2.64 -21.93
C ASN A 61 -60.66 -3.24 -22.64
N LEU A 62 -59.61 -3.60 -21.89
CA LEU A 62 -58.39 -4.23 -22.37
C LEU A 62 -58.19 -5.56 -21.65
N ASN A 63 -57.66 -6.54 -22.36
CA ASN A 63 -57.27 -7.84 -21.80
C ASN A 63 -55.75 -8.05 -21.89
N GLU A 64 -55.26 -9.15 -21.32
CA GLU A 64 -53.83 -9.51 -21.27
C GLU A 64 -53.18 -9.59 -22.66
N THR A 65 -53.94 -9.97 -23.69
CA THR A 65 -53.42 -9.99 -25.08
C THR A 65 -53.17 -8.57 -25.58
N ASN A 66 -53.98 -7.59 -25.18
CA ASN A 66 -53.79 -6.19 -25.55
C ASN A 66 -52.64 -5.52 -24.79
N THR A 67 -52.31 -5.97 -23.58
CA THR A 67 -51.25 -5.38 -22.75
C THR A 67 -49.87 -6.00 -22.98
N LYS A 68 -49.79 -7.19 -23.56
CA LYS A 68 -48.53 -7.90 -23.85
C LYS A 68 -47.44 -7.03 -24.53
N PRO A 69 -47.74 -6.20 -25.56
CA PRO A 69 -46.71 -5.34 -26.16
C PRO A 69 -46.10 -4.32 -25.19
N ILE A 70 -46.89 -3.85 -24.21
CA ILE A 70 -46.44 -2.91 -23.18
C ILE A 70 -45.50 -3.61 -22.21
N GLU A 71 -45.83 -4.84 -21.81
CA GLU A 71 -44.96 -5.68 -20.98
C GLU A 71 -43.62 -5.98 -21.68
N ASP A 72 -43.67 -6.30 -22.98
CA ASP A 72 -42.48 -6.52 -23.80
C ASP A 72 -41.63 -5.23 -23.90
N MET A 73 -42.24 -4.06 -24.10
CA MET A 73 -41.57 -2.77 -24.09
C MET A 73 -40.89 -2.50 -22.74
N ILE A 74 -41.60 -2.69 -21.62
CA ILE A 74 -41.04 -2.52 -20.27
C ILE A 74 -39.82 -3.43 -20.09
N ARG A 75 -39.90 -4.68 -20.55
CA ARG A 75 -38.78 -5.63 -20.50
C ARG A 75 -37.58 -5.16 -21.31
N ILE A 76 -37.79 -4.63 -22.52
CA ILE A 76 -36.73 -4.08 -23.38
C ILE A 76 -36.04 -2.89 -22.72
N ILE A 77 -36.80 -1.97 -22.11
CA ILE A 77 -36.26 -0.78 -21.45
C ILE A 77 -35.52 -1.17 -20.16
N HIS A 78 -36.10 -2.03 -19.32
CA HIS A 78 -35.53 -2.38 -18.02
C HIS A 78 -34.37 -3.37 -18.09
N GLY A 79 -34.33 -4.25 -19.09
CA GLY A 79 -33.30 -5.29 -19.23
C GLY A 79 -31.87 -4.74 -19.21
N PRO A 80 -31.52 -3.76 -20.07
CA PRO A 80 -30.21 -3.10 -20.09
C PRO A 80 -29.87 -2.39 -18.77
N VAL A 81 -30.83 -1.71 -18.15
CA VAL A 81 -30.64 -0.99 -16.87
C VAL A 81 -30.30 -1.98 -15.74
N ILE A 82 -31.04 -3.08 -15.65
CA ILE A 82 -30.78 -4.15 -14.67
C ILE A 82 -29.40 -4.79 -14.93
N LYS A 83 -29.07 -5.06 -16.20
CA LYS A 83 -27.76 -5.64 -16.58
C LYS A 83 -26.60 -4.70 -16.22
N LYS A 84 -26.72 -3.40 -16.50
CA LYS A 84 -25.73 -2.36 -16.15
C LYS A 84 -25.58 -2.25 -14.64
N SER A 85 -26.69 -2.19 -13.90
CA SER A 85 -26.70 -2.14 -12.43
C SER A 85 -26.04 -3.38 -11.82
N ARG A 86 -26.37 -4.59 -12.28
CA ARG A 86 -25.73 -5.84 -11.85
C ARG A 86 -24.23 -5.84 -12.13
N ARG A 87 -23.81 -5.40 -13.32
CA ARG A 87 -22.38 -5.29 -13.68
C ARG A 87 -21.66 -4.31 -12.76
N MET A 88 -22.25 -3.15 -12.47
CA MET A 88 -21.68 -2.16 -11.57
C MET A 88 -21.56 -2.70 -10.14
N LYS A 89 -22.61 -3.31 -9.60
CA LYS A 89 -22.59 -3.95 -8.28
C LYS A 89 -21.50 -5.02 -8.17
N ARG A 90 -21.29 -5.83 -9.22
CA ARG A 90 -20.19 -6.80 -9.27
C ARG A 90 -18.82 -6.11 -9.24
N LYS A 91 -18.65 -5.01 -9.98
CA LYS A 91 -17.40 -4.24 -9.99
C LYS A 91 -17.10 -3.64 -8.60
N ILE A 92 -18.10 -3.04 -7.95
CA ILE A 92 -17.99 -2.49 -6.59
C ILE A 92 -17.55 -3.60 -5.62
N ARG A 93 -18.21 -4.75 -5.62
CA ARG A 93 -17.85 -5.88 -4.74
C ARG A 93 -16.40 -6.35 -4.95
N ARG A 94 -15.94 -6.41 -6.20
CA ARG A 94 -14.55 -6.79 -6.51
C ARG A 94 -13.55 -5.77 -5.95
N LEU A 95 -13.81 -4.48 -6.16
CA LEU A 95 -12.96 -3.40 -5.64
C LEU A 95 -12.93 -3.37 -4.11
N GLN A 96 -14.08 -3.60 -3.45
CA GLN A 96 -14.14 -3.70 -1.99
C GLN A 96 -13.30 -4.87 -1.46
N LYS A 97 -13.39 -6.04 -2.10
CA LYS A 97 -12.53 -7.19 -1.74
C LYS A 97 -11.05 -6.87 -1.89
N LEU A 98 -10.67 -6.26 -3.00
CA LEU A 98 -9.29 -5.88 -3.27
C LEU A 98 -8.78 -4.86 -2.25
N SER A 99 -9.60 -3.85 -1.92
CA SER A 99 -9.27 -2.85 -0.90
C SER A 99 -9.09 -3.47 0.49
N ASN A 100 -9.96 -4.42 0.87
CA ASN A 100 -9.82 -5.13 2.14
C ASN A 100 -8.57 -5.99 2.18
N TRP A 101 -8.23 -6.65 1.07
CA TRP A 101 -6.99 -7.41 0.95
C TRP A 101 -5.76 -6.51 1.12
N PHE A 102 -5.68 -5.39 0.38
CA PHE A 102 -4.59 -4.42 0.53
C PHE A 102 -4.45 -3.87 1.95
N ARG A 103 -5.56 -3.57 2.62
CA ARG A 103 -5.54 -3.12 4.03
C ARG A 103 -5.06 -4.18 5.00
N THR A 104 -5.21 -5.45 4.66
CA THR A 104 -4.72 -6.56 5.49
C THR A 104 -3.24 -6.75 5.26
N GLU A 105 -2.81 -6.77 4.00
CA GLU A 105 -1.40 -6.84 3.60
C GLU A 105 -0.59 -5.69 4.22
N GLN A 106 -1.10 -4.46 4.10
CA GLN A 106 -0.42 -3.29 4.64
C GLN A 106 -0.27 -3.34 6.17
N ARG A 107 -1.25 -3.91 6.88
CA ARG A 107 -1.15 -4.12 8.33
C ARG A 107 -0.08 -5.15 8.66
N GLN A 108 -0.04 -6.27 7.94
CA GLN A 108 0.99 -7.28 8.14
C GLN A 108 2.39 -6.73 7.92
N LEU A 109 2.59 -5.94 6.86
CA LEU A 109 3.88 -5.29 6.58
C LEU A 109 4.28 -4.29 7.67
N LEU A 110 3.31 -3.55 8.23
CA LEU A 110 3.59 -2.63 9.34
C LEU A 110 3.96 -3.39 10.62
N ASP A 111 3.23 -4.46 10.95
CA ASP A 111 3.52 -5.29 12.12
C ASP A 111 4.91 -5.95 11.99
N GLU A 112 5.28 -6.43 10.80
CA GLU A 112 6.60 -6.98 10.52
C GLU A 112 7.69 -5.91 10.62
N ALA A 113 7.47 -4.72 10.07
CA ALA A 113 8.40 -3.61 10.16
C ALA A 113 8.62 -3.16 11.62
N GLU A 114 7.55 -3.06 12.42
CA GLU A 114 7.66 -2.76 13.85
C GLU A 114 8.47 -3.83 14.59
N THR A 115 8.20 -5.11 14.31
CA THR A 115 8.97 -6.23 14.86
C THR A 115 10.46 -6.11 14.51
N MET A 116 10.78 -5.84 13.25
CA MET A 116 12.17 -5.65 12.81
C MET A 116 12.83 -4.46 13.52
N VAL A 117 12.13 -3.34 13.69
CA VAL A 117 12.64 -2.17 14.42
C VAL A 117 12.98 -2.53 15.86
N THR A 118 12.12 -3.29 16.54
CA THR A 118 12.39 -3.72 17.93
C THR A 118 13.61 -4.63 18.03
N ILE A 119 13.75 -5.60 17.12
CA ILE A 119 14.91 -6.49 17.06
C ILE A 119 16.19 -5.67 16.81
N TYR A 120 16.18 -4.78 15.82
CA TYR A 120 17.35 -3.96 15.51
C TYR A 120 17.76 -3.07 16.68
N LYS A 121 16.80 -2.44 17.37
CA LYS A 121 17.10 -1.65 18.58
C LYS A 121 17.80 -2.50 19.65
N ALA A 122 17.26 -3.67 19.97
CA ALA A 122 17.87 -4.56 20.96
C ALA A 122 19.28 -5.02 20.56
N THR A 123 19.48 -5.36 19.27
CA THR A 123 20.82 -5.73 18.77
C THR A 123 21.80 -4.57 18.84
N PHE A 124 21.35 -3.36 18.55
CA PHE A 124 22.19 -2.17 18.59
C PHE A 124 22.57 -1.81 20.03
N GLU A 125 21.64 -1.90 20.98
CA GLU A 125 21.91 -1.72 22.41
C GLU A 125 22.94 -2.73 22.93
N THR A 126 22.82 -4.00 22.52
CA THR A 126 23.78 -5.05 22.89
C THR A 126 25.16 -4.75 22.31
N LEU A 127 25.23 -4.34 21.04
CA LEU A 127 26.49 -3.99 20.39
C LEU A 127 27.13 -2.76 21.03
N ASP A 128 26.35 -1.75 21.39
CA ASP A 128 26.81 -0.55 22.07
C ASP A 128 27.35 -0.85 23.48
N GLN A 129 26.72 -1.77 24.21
CA GLN A 129 27.25 -2.27 25.49
C GLN A 129 28.58 -3.02 25.31
N ASN A 130 28.65 -3.92 24.33
CA ASN A 130 29.87 -4.69 24.06
C ASN A 130 31.03 -3.78 23.63
N THR A 131 30.77 -2.79 22.78
CA THR A 131 31.80 -1.83 22.35
C THR A 131 32.28 -0.93 23.49
N ARG A 132 31.40 -0.57 24.43
CA ARG A 132 31.79 0.12 25.66
C ARG A 132 32.67 -0.76 26.55
N GLY A 133 32.25 -2.00 26.82
CA GLY A 133 33.04 -2.95 27.62
C GLY A 133 34.43 -3.21 27.04
N LEU A 134 34.51 -3.44 25.72
CA LEU A 134 35.80 -3.62 25.03
C LEU A 134 36.70 -2.37 25.10
N ARG A 135 36.13 -1.16 25.08
CA ARG A 135 36.91 0.08 25.25
C ARG A 135 37.48 0.18 26.67
N GLU A 136 36.69 -0.15 27.68
CA GLU A 136 37.14 -0.14 29.08
C GLU A 136 38.25 -1.16 29.33
N GLU A 137 38.11 -2.38 28.80
CA GLU A 137 39.17 -3.40 28.86
C GLU A 137 40.45 -2.94 28.14
N LEU A 138 40.31 -2.32 26.98
CA LEU A 138 41.44 -1.80 26.21
C LEU A 138 42.19 -0.71 26.99
N GLU A 139 41.48 0.22 27.64
CA GLU A 139 42.11 1.24 28.49
C GLU A 139 42.78 0.64 29.73
N ARG A 140 42.18 -0.38 30.34
CA ARG A 140 42.80 -1.12 31.45
C ARG A 140 44.10 -1.80 31.01
N VAL A 141 44.08 -2.52 29.89
CA VAL A 141 45.27 -3.20 29.35
C VAL A 141 46.35 -2.20 28.96
N LYS A 142 45.99 -1.05 28.38
CA LYS A 142 46.95 0.04 28.10
C LYS A 142 47.62 0.54 29.39
N ALA A 143 46.84 0.82 30.43
CA ALA A 143 47.37 1.30 31.70
C ALA A 143 48.33 0.27 32.36
N GLU A 144 48.00 -1.02 32.29
CA GLU A 144 48.86 -2.10 32.77
C GLU A 144 50.18 -2.17 31.98
N ARG A 145 50.10 -2.09 30.64
CA ARG A 145 51.28 -2.05 29.77
C ARG A 145 52.17 -0.85 30.06
N ASP A 146 51.60 0.33 30.32
CA ASP A 146 52.35 1.54 30.63
C ASP A 146 53.05 1.44 32.00
N LEU A 147 52.39 0.86 33.01
CA LEU A 147 52.97 0.54 34.32
C LEU A 147 54.17 -0.41 34.19
N LEU A 148 54.01 -1.50 33.44
CA LEU A 148 55.09 -2.46 33.20
C LEU A 148 56.27 -1.82 32.45
N GLN A 149 56.00 -0.98 31.45
CA GLN A 149 57.05 -0.22 30.77
C GLN A 149 57.82 0.71 31.72
N HIS A 150 57.12 1.39 32.64
CA HIS A 150 57.77 2.20 33.68
C HIS A 150 58.61 1.37 34.64
N GLN A 151 58.15 0.18 35.05
CA GLN A 151 58.90 -0.73 35.91
C GLN A 151 60.17 -1.23 35.23
N VAL A 152 60.09 -1.71 33.98
CA VAL A 152 61.25 -2.15 33.20
C VAL A 152 62.25 -1.01 33.05
N ALA A 153 61.80 0.19 32.66
CA ALA A 153 62.68 1.36 32.53
C ALA A 153 63.34 1.78 33.85
N SER A 154 62.69 1.54 35.00
CA SER A 154 63.28 1.79 36.31
C SER A 154 64.32 0.74 36.73
N GLN A 155 64.09 -0.53 36.38
CA GLN A 155 65.03 -1.63 36.63
C GLN A 155 66.29 -1.48 35.78
N ASP A 156 66.17 -1.11 34.50
CA ASP A 156 67.31 -0.85 33.62
C ASP A 156 68.19 0.31 34.12
N LYS A 157 67.56 1.35 34.70
CA LYS A 157 68.30 2.46 35.35
C LYS A 157 69.00 2.00 36.62
N GLY A 158 68.35 1.18 37.44
CA GLY A 158 68.95 0.61 38.66
C GLY A 158 70.14 -0.31 38.38
N ALA A 159 70.01 -1.18 37.35
CA ALA A 159 71.09 -2.06 36.89
C ALA A 159 72.29 -1.24 36.38
N ASN A 160 72.05 -0.21 35.56
CA ASN A 160 73.11 0.70 35.11
C ASN A 160 73.81 1.43 36.26
N ILE A 161 73.10 1.84 37.30
CA ILE A 161 73.70 2.52 38.47
C ILE A 161 74.60 1.55 39.25
N LEU A 162 74.14 0.31 39.46
CA LEU A 162 74.90 -0.76 40.13
C LEU A 162 76.17 -1.12 39.34
N GLU A 163 76.06 -1.24 38.02
CA GLU A 163 77.19 -1.54 37.15
C GLU A 163 78.24 -0.41 37.18
N ASN A 164 77.79 0.85 37.09
CA ASN A 164 78.67 2.01 37.25
C ASN A 164 79.32 2.10 38.64
N HIS A 165 78.64 1.67 39.71
CA HIS A 165 79.20 1.66 41.06
C HIS A 165 80.26 0.56 41.23
N MET A 166 80.00 -0.64 40.72
CA MET A 166 80.98 -1.75 40.75
C MET A 166 82.22 -1.45 39.90
N GLU A 167 82.09 -0.70 38.81
CA GLU A 167 83.21 -0.29 37.98
C GLU A 167 84.07 0.78 38.67
N LYS A 168 83.46 1.72 39.41
CA LYS A 168 84.18 2.68 40.25
C LYS A 168 84.92 2.02 41.42
N ASP A 169 84.34 1.01 42.05
CA ASP A 169 84.99 0.29 43.16
C ASP A 169 86.19 -0.55 42.69
N LYS A 170 86.15 -1.07 41.45
CA LYS A 170 87.33 -1.70 40.81
C LYS A 170 88.46 -0.71 40.54
N ILE A 171 88.15 0.50 40.10
CA ILE A 171 89.14 1.57 39.87
C ILE A 171 89.76 2.03 41.20
N ALA A 172 88.96 2.20 42.27
CA ALA A 172 89.44 2.60 43.59
C ALA A 172 90.28 1.51 44.30
N GLY A 173 90.02 0.23 44.00
CA GLY A 173 90.82 -0.91 44.47
C GLY A 173 92.18 -1.03 43.76
N GLY A 174 92.24 -0.71 42.46
CA GLY A 174 93.48 -0.71 41.67
C GLY A 174 94.50 0.33 42.15
N ASP A 175 94.04 1.54 42.50
CA ASP A 175 94.89 2.64 42.95
C ASP A 175 95.57 2.39 44.31
N ARG A 176 95.01 1.55 45.17
CA ARG A 176 95.66 1.18 46.45
C ARG A 176 96.77 0.16 46.28
N HIS A 177 96.71 -0.70 45.26
CA HIS A 177 97.76 -1.69 45.01
C HIS A 177 98.99 -1.06 44.34
N GLU A 178 98.81 -0.08 43.45
CA GLU A 178 99.94 0.65 42.84
C GLU A 178 100.72 1.54 43.82
N ARG A 179 100.09 2.05 44.88
CA ARG A 179 100.79 2.86 45.89
C ARG A 179 101.63 2.03 46.88
N GLN A 180 101.31 0.76 47.09
CA GLN A 180 102.14 -0.12 47.94
C GLN A 180 103.34 -0.71 47.20
N VAL A 181 103.28 -0.88 45.88
CA VAL A 181 104.40 -1.41 45.08
C VAL A 181 105.49 -0.37 44.81
N ARG A 182 105.21 0.93 44.97
CA ARG A 182 106.21 2.01 44.81
C ARG A 182 106.99 2.38 46.08
N GLN A 183 106.76 1.68 47.20
CA GLN A 183 107.46 1.93 48.48
C GLN A 183 108.25 0.71 49.01
N ALA A 184 108.38 -0.36 48.22
CA ALA A 184 109.26 -1.50 48.51
C ALA A 184 110.45 -1.49 47.52
#